data_AF-A0A536VD77-F1
#
_entry.id   AF-A0A536VD77-F1
#
_cell.length_a   1.000
_cell.length_b   1.000
_cell.length_c   1.000
_cell.angle_alpha   90.00
_cell.angle_beta   90.00
_cell.angle_gamma   90.00
#
_symmetry.space_group_name_H-M   'P 1'
#
loop_
_entity.id
_entity.type
_entity.pdbx_description
1 polymer ?
#
loop_
_entity_poly.entity_id
_entity_poly.type
_entity_poly.pdbx_seq_one_letter_code
_entity_poly.pdbx_strand_id
1 'polypeptide(L)' 'MLDGVSLDQLRTFIAAADEGSFSAGGRRLRRAQSVVSQTLANLE' A
#
# COMPACT_ATOMS: atom_id res chain seq x y z
N MET A 1 -3.79 14.57 -10.44
CA MET A 1 -3.41 14.11 -9.09
C MET A 1 -4.11 15.04 -8.12
N LEU A 2 -4.72 14.52 -7.06
CA LEU A 2 -4.91 15.35 -5.87
C LEU A 2 -3.48 15.55 -5.33
N ASP A 3 -3.01 16.78 -5.30
CA ASP A 3 -1.58 17.11 -5.15
C ASP A 3 -0.96 16.39 -3.94
N GLY A 4 -0.15 15.35 -4.19
CA GLY A 4 0.58 14.60 -3.17
C GLY A 4 0.30 13.10 -3.07
N VAL A 5 -0.83 12.60 -3.59
CA VAL A 5 -1.19 11.17 -3.45
C VAL A 5 -1.27 10.46 -4.81
N SER A 6 -0.56 9.34 -4.93
CA SER A 6 -0.62 8.47 -6.10
C SER A 6 -1.71 7.40 -5.98
N LEU A 7 -2.28 6.99 -7.12
CA LEU A 7 -3.25 5.88 -7.16
C LEU A 7 -2.63 4.55 -6.67
N ASP A 8 -1.32 4.37 -6.83
CA ASP A 8 -0.62 3.19 -6.34
C ASP A 8 -0.61 3.13 -4.80
N GLN A 9 -0.39 4.28 -4.15
CA GLN A 9 -0.47 4.40 -2.69
C GLN A 9 -1.87 4.08 -2.17
N LEU A 10 -2.92 4.62 -2.80
CA LEU A 10 -4.29 4.34 -2.40
C LEU A 10 -4.66 2.86 -2.55
N ARG A 11 -4.28 2.22 -3.66
CA ARG A 11 -4.49 0.78 -3.86
C ARG A 11 -3.74 -0.06 -2.84
N THR A 12 -2.51 0.34 -2.53
CA THR A 12 -1.67 -0.33 -1.54
C THR A 12 -2.26 -0.19 -0.13
N PHE A 13 -2.78 0.99 0.20
CA PHE A 13 -3.44 1.26 1.48
C PHE A 13 -4.70 0.41 1.64
N ILE A 14 -5.60 0.42 0.64
CA ILE A 14 -6.84 -0.37 0.65
C ILE A 14 -6.52 -1.87 0.81
N ALA A 15 -5.59 -2.41 0.03
CA ALA A 15 -5.22 -3.81 0.12
C ALA A 15 -4.64 -4.20 1.49
N ALA A 16 -3.84 -3.33 2.11
CA ALA A 16 -3.30 -3.56 3.45
C ALA A 16 -4.39 -3.49 4.54
N ALA A 17 -5.34 -2.55 4.40
CA ALA A 17 -6.46 -2.38 5.31
C ALA A 17 -7.45 -3.56 5.25
N ASP A 18 -7.84 -3.97 4.04
CA ASP A 18 -8.77 -5.09 3.82
C ASP A 18 -8.21 -6.41 4.36
N GLU A 19 -6.91 -6.66 4.17
CA GLU A 19 -6.25 -7.90 4.61
C GLU A 19 -5.75 -7.84 6.07
N GLY A 20 -5.81 -6.68 6.72
CA GLY A 20 -5.37 -6.47 8.11
C GLY A 20 -3.86 -6.62 8.35
N SER A 21 -3.03 -6.70 7.30
CA SER A 21 -1.58 -6.86 7.42
C SER A 21 -0.85 -6.44 6.14
N PHE A 22 0.30 -5.78 6.26
CA PHE A 22 1.15 -5.41 5.12
C PHE A 22 1.68 -6.64 4.35
N SER A 23 1.96 -7.74 5.05
CA SER A 23 2.39 -8.99 4.41
C SER A 23 1.26 -9.62 3.59
N ALA A 24 0.03 -9.56 4.09
CA ALA A 24 -1.15 -10.09 3.40
C ALA A 24 -1.55 -9.20 2.20
N GLY A 25 -1.58 -7.88 2.38
CA GLY A 25 -1.76 -6.91 1.29
C GLY A 25 -0.68 -7.02 0.22
N GLY A 26 0.58 -7.25 0.60
CA GLY A 26 1.68 -7.53 -0.32
C GLY A 26 1.44 -8.79 -1.15
N ARG A 27 1.01 -9.90 -0.52
CA ARG A 27 0.64 -11.14 -1.26
C ARG A 27 -0.49 -10.89 -2.25
N ARG A 28 -1.55 -10.17 -1.84
CA ARG A 28 -2.68 -9.80 -2.71
C ARG A 28 -2.22 -9.00 -3.94
N LEU A 29 -1.27 -8.10 -3.76
CA LEU A 29 -0.73 -7.24 -4.82
C LEU A 29 0.47 -7.85 -5.58
N ARG A 30 0.90 -9.07 -5.23
CA ARG A 30 2.12 -9.71 -5.75
C ARG A 30 3.38 -8.83 -5.55
N ARG A 31 3.51 -8.26 -4.35
CA ARG A 31 4.63 -7.41 -3.91
C ARG A 31 5.24 -7.96 -2.63
N ALA A 32 6.54 -7.72 -2.44
CA ALA A 32 7.17 -7.93 -1.15
C ALA A 32 6.56 -6.98 -0.10
N GLN A 33 6.50 -7.40 1.16
CA GLN A 33 5.96 -6.58 2.24
C GLN A 33 6.75 -5.26 2.40
N SER A 34 8.07 -5.28 2.20
CA SER A 34 8.92 -4.09 2.25
C SER A 34 8.48 -3.02 1.23
N VAL A 35 8.05 -3.43 0.03
CA VAL A 35 7.51 -2.51 -0.98
C VAL A 35 6.23 -1.86 -0.49
N VAL A 36 5.31 -2.62 0.13
CA VAL A 36 4.08 -2.09 0.73
C VAL A 36 4.41 -1.04 1.79
N SER A 37 5.35 -1.35 2.68
CA SER A 37 5.80 -0.43 3.73
C SER A 37 6.35 0.87 3.14
N GLN A 38 7.20 0.77 2.13
CA GLN A 38 7.85 1.93 1.51
C GLN A 38 6.87 2.78 0.69
N THR A 39 5.90 2.15 0.02
CA THR A 39 4.82 2.86 -0.68
C THR A 39 3.97 3.68 0.29
N LEU A 40 3.69 3.17 1.49
CA LEU A 40 2.85 3.86 2.48
C LEU A 40 3.59 4.86 3.38
N ALA A 41 4.93 4.86 3.38
CA ALA A 41 5.73 5.64 4.33
C ALA A 41 5.50 7.16 4.30
N ASN A 42 5.01 7.71 3.17
CA ASN A 42 4.77 9.15 2.99
C ASN A 42 3.28 9.47 2.76
N LEU A 43 2.38 8.59 3.23
CA LEU A 43 0.94 8.82 3.20
C LEU A 43 0.55 9.52 4.51
N GLU A 44 0.85 10.82 4.63
CA GLU A 44 0.43 11.69 5.74
C GLU A 44 -0.53 12.78 5.23
#